data_AF-A0A1J5J092-F1
#
_entry.id   AF-A0A1J5J092-F1
#
_cell.length_a   1.000
_cell.length_b   1.000
_cell.length_c   1.000
_cell.angle_alpha   90.00
_cell.angle_beta   90.00
_cell.angle_gamma   90.00
#
_symmetry.space_group_name_H-M   'P 1'
#
loop_
_entity.id
_entity.type
_entity.pdbx_description
1 polymer ?
#
loop_
_entity_poly.entity_id
_entity_poly.type
_entity_poly.pdbx_seq_one_letter_code
_entity_poly.pdbx_strand_id
1 'polypeptide(L)'
;MDTFKPVKPLRHHIIICPFCDKAHRVPVDFDAIHRCECGACYKVCGNDSLENGVSDIADELWSEEELDFIRSVPIDFCNVVVEKNFDRLLDLKQNLDPNGIERFCKYDFSLQLSLVWVKRLF
;
A
#
# COMPACT_ATOMS: atom_id res chain seq x y z
N MET A 1 36.51 14.06 24.09
CA MET A 1 36.65 13.51 22.72
C MET A 1 35.45 12.62 22.48
N ASP A 2 34.36 13.23 22.03
CA ASP A 2 33.12 12.51 21.71
C ASP A 2 33.27 11.84 20.34
N THR A 3 33.28 10.51 20.36
CA THR A 3 33.26 9.70 19.15
C THR A 3 31.89 9.85 18.49
N PHE A 4 31.82 10.68 17.45
CA PHE A 4 30.70 10.72 16.51
C PHE A 4 30.57 9.31 15.90
N LYS A 5 29.63 8.52 16.40
CA LYS A 5 29.23 7.27 15.74
C LYS A 5 28.53 7.67 14.43
N PRO A 6 29.01 7.21 13.26
CA PRO A 6 28.26 7.42 12.03
C PRO A 6 26.93 6.69 12.15
N VAL A 7 25.83 7.45 12.23
CA VAL A 7 24.48 6.90 12.08
C VAL A 7 24.43 6.37 10.66
N LYS A 8 24.41 5.04 10.49
CA LYS A 8 24.17 4.43 9.18
C LYS A 8 22.90 5.07 8.63
N PRO A 9 22.89 5.61 7.41
CA PRO A 9 21.68 6.17 6.84
C PRO A 9 20.65 5.05 6.77
N LEU A 10 19.62 5.12 7.62
CA LEU A 10 18.43 4.30 7.48
C LEU A 10 17.81 4.70 6.14
N ARG A 11 18.13 3.92 5.10
CA ARG A 11 17.43 4.01 3.81
C ARG A 11 16.01 3.55 4.09
N HIS A 12 15.15 4.50 4.43
CA HIS A 12 13.74 4.23 4.60
C HIS A 12 13.21 3.93 3.21
N HIS A 13 12.78 2.69 3.00
CA HIS A 13 12.04 2.33 1.81
C HIS A 13 10.76 3.16 1.77
N ILE A 14 10.52 3.78 0.62
CA ILE A 14 9.35 4.63 0.36
C ILE A 14 8.52 3.98 -0.75
N ILE A 15 7.23 4.24 -0.69
CA ILE A 15 6.28 3.95 -1.75
C ILE A 15 5.98 5.26 -2.46
N ILE A 16 6.02 5.28 -3.79
CA ILE A 16 5.65 6.45 -4.58
C ILE A 16 4.19 6.31 -5.02
N CYS A 17 3.37 7.33 -4.76
CA CYS A 17 2.00 7.37 -5.27
C CYS A 17 2.03 7.47 -6.81
N PRO A 18 1.42 6.54 -7.55
CA PRO A 18 1.48 6.52 -9.01
C PRO A 18 0.68 7.66 -9.67
N PHE A 19 -0.09 8.44 -8.90
CA PHE A 19 -0.95 9.51 -9.41
C PHE A 19 -0.42 10.92 -9.15
N CYS A 20 0.56 11.08 -8.27
CA CYS A 20 1.07 12.41 -7.90
C CYS A 20 2.54 12.43 -7.46
N ASP A 21 3.24 11.30 -7.57
CA ASP A 21 4.66 11.12 -7.26
C ASP A 21 5.08 11.42 -5.80
N LYS A 22 4.11 11.62 -4.89
CA LYS A 22 4.41 11.79 -3.46
C LYS A 22 4.92 10.51 -2.84
N ALA A 23 5.91 10.67 -1.95
CA ALA A 23 6.52 9.59 -1.20
C ALA A 23 5.74 9.28 0.08
N HIS A 24 5.47 7.99 0.30
CA HIS A 24 4.83 7.43 1.47
C HIS A 24 5.77 6.44 2.16
N ARG A 25 5.61 6.26 3.47
CA ARG A 25 6.33 5.20 4.18
C ARG A 25 5.71 3.86 3.84
N VAL A 26 6.53 2.81 3.77
CA VAL A 26 6.03 1.44 3.72
C VAL A 26 5.19 1.20 4.98
N PRO A 27 3.90 0.82 4.84
CA PRO A 27 3.02 0.65 5.98
C PRO A 27 3.48 -0.52 6.85
N VAL A 28 3.13 -0.49 8.13
CA VAL A 28 3.42 -1.59 9.08
C VAL A 28 2.23 -2.49 9.30
N ASP A 29 1.03 -1.98 9.02
CA ASP A 29 -0.22 -2.73 9.02
C ASP A 29 -0.68 -2.89 7.58
N PHE A 30 -0.71 -4.12 7.08
CA PHE A 30 -1.11 -4.41 5.71
C PHE A 30 -2.63 -4.51 5.56
N ASP A 31 -3.38 -4.69 6.65
CA ASP A 31 -4.85 -4.71 6.57
C ASP A 31 -5.43 -3.30 6.45
N ALA A 32 -4.67 -2.28 6.84
CA ALA A 32 -5.09 -0.88 6.85
C ALA A 32 -5.15 -0.28 5.44
N ILE A 33 -6.13 0.61 5.24
CA ILE A 33 -6.23 1.46 4.05
C ILE A 33 -5.51 2.78 4.34
N HIS A 34 -4.62 3.17 3.44
CA HIS A 34 -3.83 4.38 3.55
C HIS A 34 -4.27 5.42 2.52
N ARG A 35 -4.31 6.69 2.93
CA ARG A 35 -4.77 7.80 2.09
C ARG A 35 -3.60 8.67 1.63
N CYS A 36 -3.57 9.01 0.35
CA CYS A 36 -2.70 10.01 -0.23
C CYS A 36 -3.44 11.37 -0.30
N GLU A 37 -2.70 12.46 -0.14
CA GLU A 37 -3.25 13.82 -0.23
C GLU A 37 -3.86 14.14 -1.60
N CYS A 38 -3.51 13.40 -2.65
CA CYS A 38 -4.12 13.56 -3.98
C CYS A 38 -5.49 12.89 -4.11
N GLY A 39 -6.02 12.31 -3.01
CA GLY A 39 -7.30 11.60 -2.97
C GLY A 39 -7.21 10.12 -3.38
N ALA A 40 -6.03 9.61 -3.71
CA ALA A 40 -5.82 8.19 -3.92
C ALA A 40 -5.73 7.44 -2.59
N CYS A 41 -6.19 6.19 -2.58
CA CYS A 41 -6.03 5.26 -1.47
C CYS A 41 -5.17 4.07 -1.89
N TYR A 42 -4.47 3.46 -0.94
CA TYR A 42 -3.69 2.25 -1.19
C TYR A 42 -3.74 1.27 -0.02
N LYS A 43 -3.56 -0.01 -0.35
CA LYS A 43 -3.51 -1.13 0.59
C LYS A 43 -2.47 -2.16 0.13
N VAL A 44 -1.84 -2.84 1.07
CA VAL A 44 -0.96 -3.99 0.79
C VAL A 44 -1.76 -5.26 1.09
N CYS A 45 -1.91 -6.16 0.13
CA CYS A 45 -2.65 -7.41 0.34
C CYS A 45 -1.95 -8.57 -0.36
N GLY A 46 -2.35 -9.81 -0.03
CA GLY A 46 -1.91 -10.97 -0.80
C GLY A 46 -2.35 -10.89 -2.26
N ASN A 47 -1.56 -11.45 -3.17
CA ASN A 47 -1.86 -11.52 -4.60
C ASN A 47 -3.19 -12.24 -4.89
N ASP A 48 -3.56 -13.20 -4.03
CA ASP A 48 -4.82 -13.93 -4.08
C ASP A 48 -6.04 -13.10 -3.61
N SER A 49 -5.79 -11.99 -2.94
CA SER A 49 -6.79 -11.12 -2.30
C SER A 49 -6.88 -9.75 -2.97
N LEU A 50 -6.45 -9.64 -4.25
CA LEU A 50 -6.45 -8.39 -5.01
C LEU A 50 -7.84 -7.77 -5.14
N GLU A 51 -8.84 -8.57 -5.50
CA GLU A 51 -10.22 -8.10 -5.67
C GLU A 51 -10.79 -7.57 -4.36
N ASN A 52 -10.55 -8.28 -3.25
CA ASN A 52 -10.93 -7.83 -1.92
C ASN A 52 -10.20 -6.53 -1.55
N GLY A 53 -8.91 -6.42 -1.85
CA GLY A 53 -8.14 -5.19 -1.60
C GLY A 53 -8.67 -3.98 -2.37
N VAL A 54 -9.10 -4.16 -3.62
CA VAL A 54 -9.77 -3.09 -4.38
C VAL A 54 -11.14 -2.75 -3.77
N SER A 55 -11.92 -3.76 -3.37
CA SER A 55 -13.23 -3.58 -2.76
C SER A 55 -13.15 -2.82 -1.44
N ASP A 56 -12.23 -3.19 -0.55
CA ASP A 56 -12.02 -2.51 0.72
C ASP A 56 -11.71 -1.02 0.51
N ILE A 57 -10.85 -0.71 -0.47
CA ILE A 57 -10.51 0.67 -0.80
C ILE A 57 -11.74 1.40 -1.39
N ALA A 58 -12.58 0.70 -2.15
CA ALA A 58 -13.79 1.29 -2.70
C ALA A 58 -14.78 1.67 -1.59
N ASP A 59 -14.98 0.79 -0.61
CA ASP A 59 -15.86 1.06 0.54
C ASP A 59 -15.39 2.30 1.36
N GLU A 60 -14.10 2.62 1.31
CA GLU A 60 -13.51 3.79 1.98
C GLU A 60 -13.60 5.09 1.15
N LEU A 61 -13.78 4.97 -0.18
CA LEU A 61 -13.79 6.09 -1.14
C LEU A 61 -15.20 6.59 -1.46
N TRP A 62 -16.21 5.74 -1.35
CA TRP A 62 -17.58 6.01 -1.79
C TRP A 62 -18.59 5.71 -0.70
N SER A 63 -19.71 6.45 -0.68
CA SER A 63 -20.85 6.05 0.15
C SER A 63 -21.52 4.78 -0.39
N GLU A 64 -22.34 4.13 0.44
CA GLU A 64 -23.11 2.95 0.02
C GLU A 64 -23.99 3.24 -1.21
N GLU A 65 -24.64 4.41 -1.25
CA GLU A 65 -25.44 4.86 -2.40
C GLU A 65 -24.59 5.05 -3.67
N GLU A 66 -23.38 5.61 -3.54
CA GLU A 66 -22.46 5.78 -4.67
C GLU A 66 -21.91 4.44 -5.15
N LEU A 67 -21.64 3.49 -4.25
CA LEU A 67 -21.18 2.14 -4.59
C LEU A 67 -22.24 1.35 -5.35
N ASP A 68 -23.50 1.41 -4.91
CA ASP A 68 -24.60 0.76 -5.60
C ASP A 68 -24.80 1.34 -7.00
N PHE A 69 -24.65 2.66 -7.14
CA PHE A 69 -24.66 3.32 -8.44
C PHE A 69 -23.50 2.85 -9.32
N ILE A 70 -22.27 2.86 -8.83
CA ILE A 70 -21.06 2.42 -9.57
C ILE A 70 -21.19 0.97 -10.03
N ARG A 71 -21.69 0.07 -9.18
CA ARG A 71 -21.93 -1.35 -9.51
C ARG A 71 -22.98 -1.52 -10.62
N SER A 72 -23.86 -0.54 -10.82
CA SER A 72 -24.96 -0.61 -11.78
C SER A 72 -24.64 -0.04 -13.18
N VAL A 73 -23.49 0.63 -13.36
CA VAL A 73 -23.16 1.36 -14.59
C VAL A 73 -21.82 0.91 -15.20
N PRO A 74 -21.73 0.64 -16.52
CA PRO A 74 -20.49 0.26 -17.18
C PRO A 74 -19.68 1.50 -17.61
N ILE A 75 -19.11 2.23 -16.64
CA ILE A 75 -18.22 3.38 -16.88
C ILE A 75 -16.96 3.23 -16.00
N ASP A 76 -15.83 3.76 -16.46
CA ASP A 76 -14.60 3.86 -15.67
C ASP A 76 -14.76 4.96 -14.60
N PHE A 77 -14.95 4.57 -13.33
CA PHE A 77 -15.09 5.49 -12.19
C PHE A 77 -13.81 5.68 -11.37
N CYS A 78 -12.80 4.83 -11.60
CA CYS A 78 -11.55 4.89 -10.88
C CYS A 78 -10.37 4.38 -11.71
N ASN A 79 -9.18 4.87 -11.37
CA ASN A 79 -7.94 4.27 -11.82
C ASN A 79 -7.42 3.30 -10.75
N VAL A 80 -7.08 2.08 -11.17
CA VAL A 80 -6.46 1.07 -10.33
C VAL A 80 -5.03 0.81 -10.82
N VAL A 81 -4.05 0.85 -9.91
CA VAL A 81 -2.66 0.48 -10.18
C VAL A 81 -2.25 -0.62 -9.20
N VAL A 82 -1.72 -1.73 -9.71
CA VAL A 82 -1.32 -2.89 -8.91
C VAL A 82 0.16 -3.19 -9.14
N GLU A 83 0.95 -3.15 -8.08
CA GLU A 83 2.34 -3.60 -8.06
C GLU A 83 2.40 -5.02 -7.46
N LYS A 84 2.48 -6.05 -8.32
CA LYS A 84 2.30 -7.47 -7.95
C LYS A 84 3.50 -8.15 -7.28
N ASN A 85 4.63 -7.45 -7.16
CA ASN A 85 5.87 -7.97 -6.59
C ASN A 85 6.33 -7.09 -5.42
N PHE A 86 5.40 -6.74 -4.53
CA PHE A 86 5.69 -5.85 -3.42
C PHE A 86 6.63 -6.50 -2.39
N ASP A 87 6.72 -7.83 -2.36
CA ASP A 87 7.64 -8.57 -1.48
C ASP A 87 9.11 -8.18 -1.67
N ARG A 88 9.52 -7.76 -2.86
CA ARG A 88 10.90 -7.31 -3.11
C ARG A 88 11.27 -6.10 -2.23
N LEU A 89 10.31 -5.26 -1.87
CA LEU A 89 10.51 -4.17 -0.91
C LEU A 89 10.62 -4.68 0.54
N LEU A 90 9.90 -5.74 0.88
CA LEU A 90 10.02 -6.39 2.18
C LEU A 90 11.36 -7.08 2.31
N ASP A 91 11.78 -7.90 1.35
CA ASP A 91 13.10 -8.54 1.33
C ASP A 91 14.23 -7.54 1.53
N LEU A 92 14.16 -6.37 0.87
CA LEU A 92 15.13 -5.31 1.07
C LEU A 92 15.08 -4.72 2.50
N LYS A 93 13.90 -4.63 3.12
CA LYS A 93 13.75 -4.19 4.52
C LYS A 93 14.25 -5.25 5.50
N GLN A 94 14.01 -6.55 5.25
CA GLN A 94 14.51 -7.67 6.05
C GLN A 94 16.04 -7.67 6.10
N ASN A 95 16.68 -7.45 4.95
CA ASN A 95 18.13 -7.39 4.84
C ASN A 95 18.74 -6.17 5.57
N LEU A 96 17.97 -5.08 5.75
CA LEU A 96 18.42 -3.88 6.46
C LEU A 96 18.15 -3.93 7.97
N ASP A 97 17.04 -4.56 8.38
CA ASP A 97 16.64 -4.73 9.78
C ASP A 97 15.94 -6.09 9.97
N PRO A 98 16.71 -7.15 10.31
CA PRO A 98 16.17 -8.50 10.51
C PRO A 98 15.11 -8.58 11.61
N ASN A 99 15.15 -7.66 12.59
CA ASN A 99 14.18 -7.59 13.69
C ASN A 99 12.99 -6.67 13.36
N GLY A 100 13.03 -5.97 12.24
CA GLY A 100 11.96 -5.05 11.80
C GLY A 100 10.73 -5.77 11.28
N ILE A 101 10.83 -7.08 11.02
CA ILE A 101 9.74 -7.89 10.46
C ILE A 101 8.67 -8.22 11.50
N GLU A 102 9.07 -8.42 12.76
CA GLU A 102 8.15 -8.67 13.89
C GLU A 102 7.13 -7.53 14.09
N ARG A 103 7.36 -6.36 13.49
CA ARG A 103 6.45 -5.20 13.52
C ARG A 103 5.38 -5.21 12.45
N PHE A 104 5.44 -6.12 11.48
CA PHE A 104 4.34 -6.37 10.56
C PHE A 104 3.44 -7.42 11.18
N CYS A 105 2.49 -6.97 12.00
CA CYS A 105 1.71 -7.80 12.92
C CYS A 105 0.98 -9.02 12.31
N LYS A 106 0.93 -9.17 10.98
CA LYS A 106 0.18 -10.21 10.26
C LYS A 106 0.80 -10.66 8.92
N TYR A 107 2.08 -10.38 8.66
CA TYR A 107 2.68 -10.79 7.40
C TYR A 107 2.88 -12.31 7.34
N ASP A 108 2.13 -12.99 6.45
CA ASP A 108 2.39 -14.37 6.09
C ASP A 108 3.47 -14.42 4.99
N PHE A 109 4.66 -14.90 5.36
CA PHE A 109 5.81 -15.03 4.47
C PHE A 109 5.58 -16.01 3.31
N SER A 110 4.54 -16.84 3.37
CA SER A 110 4.17 -17.73 2.27
C SER A 110 3.34 -17.05 1.18
N LEU A 111 2.80 -15.86 1.47
CA LEU A 111 1.97 -15.11 0.53
C LEU A 111 2.80 -14.09 -0.23
N GLN A 112 2.64 -14.07 -1.55
CA GLN A 112 3.15 -12.98 -2.37
C GLN A 112 2.27 -11.76 -2.19
N LEU A 113 2.87 -10.60 -1.90
CA LEU A 113 2.15 -9.35 -1.72
C LEU A 113 2.05 -8.52 -2.99
N SER A 114 0.88 -7.89 -3.09
CA SER A 114 0.59 -6.79 -3.97
C SER A 114 0.40 -5.50 -3.20
N LEU A 115 0.79 -4.40 -3.82
CA LEU A 115 0.37 -3.06 -3.43
C LEU A 115 -0.67 -2.56 -4.44
N VAL A 116 -1.88 -2.31 -3.95
CA VAL A 116 -3.01 -1.84 -4.75
C VAL A 116 -3.24 -0.37 -4.46
N TRP A 117 -3.39 0.42 -5.52
CA TRP A 117 -3.79 1.83 -5.48
C TRP A 117 -5.11 2.01 -6.21
N VAL A 118 -6.01 2.80 -5.63
CA VAL A 118 -7.26 3.22 -6.27
C VAL A 118 -7.40 4.73 -6.15
N LYS A 119 -7.77 5.39 -7.24
CA LYS A 119 -8.11 6.83 -7.23
C LYS A 119 -9.41 7.05 -7.99
N ARG A 120 -10.37 7.72 -7.35
CA ARG A 120 -11.61 8.16 -7.99
C ARG A 120 -11.30 9.11 -9.17
N LEU A 121 -11.98 8.87 -10.29
CA LEU A 121 -11.99 9.78 -11.44
C LEU A 121 -13.06 10.85 -11.17
N PHE A 122 -12.68 12.13 -11.28
CA PHE A 122 -13.58 13.28 -11.22
C PHE A 122 -13.46 14.05 -12.52
#